data_AF-A0A5D0J561-F1
#
_entry.id   AF-A0A5D0J561-F1
#
_cell.length_a   1.000
_cell.length_b   1.000
_cell.length_c   1.000
_cell.angle_alpha   90.00
_cell.angle_beta   90.00
_cell.angle_gamma   90.00
#
_symmetry.space_group_name_H-M   'P 1'
#
loop_
_entity.id
_entity.type
_entity.pdbx_description
1 polymer ?
#
loop_
_entity_poly.entity_id
_entity_poly.type
_entity_poly.pdbx_seq_one_letter_code
_entity_poly.pdbx_strand_id
1 'polypeptide(L)' 'GDVDSPEKAAEMRDSYGLDGAMIGRASIGNPWFFKQVKHYFKTGTYLPPISLEERVEAARRHLQMSIDWKGE' A
#
# COMPACT_ATOMS: atom_id res chain seq x y z
N GLY A 1 -14.97 0.78 -0.31
CA GLY A 1 -14.27 0.74 -1.61
C GLY A 1 -13.67 2.11 -1.89
N ASP A 2 -12.75 2.21 -2.84
CA ASP A 2 -12.07 3.48 -3.20
C ASP A 2 -11.23 4.08 -2.08
N VAL A 3 -10.49 3.20 -1.39
CA VAL A 3 -9.48 3.60 -0.42
C VAL A 3 -8.20 3.94 -1.15
N ASP A 4 -8.05 5.21 -1.52
CA ASP A 4 -6.90 5.77 -2.22
C ASP A 4 -6.04 6.69 -1.33
N SER A 5 -6.46 6.93 -0.09
CA SER A 5 -5.67 7.64 0.93
C SER A 5 -5.74 6.99 2.32
N PRO A 6 -4.73 7.23 3.18
CA PRO A 6 -4.79 6.84 4.59
C PRO A 6 -5.98 7.43 5.36
N GLU A 7 -6.40 8.65 5.02
CA GLU A 7 -7.57 9.33 5.59
C GLU A 7 -8.84 8.56 5.26
N LYS A 8 -8.99 8.13 4.00
CA LYS A 8 -10.16 7.37 3.57
C LYS A 8 -10.25 6.04 4.30
N ALA A 9 -9.09 5.40 4.52
CA ALA A 9 -9.02 4.19 5.35
C ALA A 9 -9.41 4.47 6.81
N ALA A 10 -8.98 5.61 7.37
CA ALA A 10 -9.32 6.02 8.74
C ALA A 10 -10.81 6.36 8.86
N GLU A 11 -11.38 7.09 7.90
CA GLU A 11 -12.81 7.41 7.82
C GLU A 11 -13.65 6.12 7.83
N MET A 12 -13.27 5.12 7.03
CA MET A 12 -13.98 3.84 7.00
C MET A 12 -13.98 3.13 8.35
N ARG A 13 -12.88 3.20 9.10
CA ARG A 13 -12.78 2.61 10.44
C ARG A 13 -13.57 3.43 11.46
N ASP A 14 -13.34 4.74 11.52
CA ASP A 14 -13.77 5.61 12.61
C ASP A 14 -15.21 6.11 12.44
N SER A 15 -15.61 6.45 11.21
CA SER A 15 -16.93 7.00 10.92
C SER A 15 -17.96 5.93 10.58
N TYR A 16 -17.54 4.85 9.91
CA TYR A 16 -18.45 3.78 9.51
C TYR A 16 -18.38 2.55 10.42
N GLY A 17 -17.43 2.51 11.36
CA GLY A 17 -17.28 1.40 12.31
C GLY A 17 -16.88 0.08 11.66
N LEU A 18 -16.22 0.11 10.50
CA LEU A 18 -15.81 -1.10 9.79
C LEU A 18 -14.54 -1.68 10.40
N ASP A 19 -14.51 -3.00 10.58
CA ASP A 19 -13.33 -3.72 11.07
C ASP A 19 -12.17 -3.75 10.04
N GLY A 20 -12.47 -3.47 8.78
CA GLY A 20 -11.47 -3.46 7.72
C GLY A 20 -11.96 -2.86 6.42
N ALA A 21 -11.00 -2.51 5.56
CA ALA A 21 -11.25 -2.02 4.22
C ALA A 21 -10.37 -2.76 3.21
N MET A 22 -10.96 -3.14 2.08
CA MET A 22 -10.24 -3.77 0.97
C MET A 22 -9.65 -2.68 0.07
N ILE A 23 -8.35 -2.79 -0.19
CA ILE A 23 -7.58 -1.90 -1.07
C ILE A 23 -7.28 -2.68 -2.37
N GLY A 24 -7.71 -2.14 -3.50
CA GLY A 24 -7.45 -2.72 -4.82
C GLY A 24 -6.63 -1.77 -5.69
N ARG A 25 -7.30 -0.85 -6.39
CA ARG A 25 -6.65 0.03 -7.39
C ARG A 25 -5.45 0.82 -6.84
N ALA A 26 -5.55 1.32 -5.61
CA ALA A 26 -4.47 2.10 -4.98
C ALA A 26 -3.19 1.30 -4.70
N SER A 27 -3.24 -0.04 -4.68
CA SER A 27 -2.03 -0.87 -4.50
C SER A 27 -1.30 -1.19 -5.80
N ILE A 28 -1.91 -0.96 -6.96
CA ILE A 28 -1.31 -1.26 -8.26
C ILE A 28 -0.21 -0.23 -8.55
N GLY A 29 1.04 -0.69 -8.70
CA GLY A 29 2.21 0.18 -8.86
C GLY A 29 2.64 0.91 -7.58
N ASN A 30 1.88 0.75 -6.49
CA ASN A 30 2.13 1.32 -5.17
C ASN A 30 1.89 0.25 -4.08
N PRO A 31 2.68 -0.84 -4.04
CA PRO A 31 2.54 -1.87 -3.02
C PRO A 31 2.85 -1.36 -1.59
N TRP A 32 3.55 -0.24 -1.44
CA TRP A 32 3.83 0.38 -0.13
C TRP A 32 2.62 1.14 0.46
N PHE A 33 1.53 1.32 -0.29
CA PHE A 33 0.31 1.96 0.20
C PHE A 33 -0.20 1.35 1.51
N PHE A 34 -0.14 0.02 1.65
CA PHE A 34 -0.51 -0.65 2.90
C PHE A 34 0.34 -0.20 4.10
N LYS A 35 1.64 0.03 3.89
CA LYS A 35 2.56 0.53 4.92
C LYS A 35 2.23 1.99 5.27
N GLN A 36 1.88 2.81 4.28
CA GLN A 36 1.47 4.20 4.47
C GLN A 36 0.20 4.29 5.33
N VAL A 37 -0.83 3.49 5.03
CA VAL A 37 -2.07 3.41 5.83
C VAL A 37 -1.77 2.99 7.26
N LYS A 38 -0.99 1.92 7.45
CA LYS A 38 -0.61 1.44 8.81
C LYS A 38 0.18 2.48 9.61
N HIS A 39 1.09 3.19 8.95
CA HIS A 39 1.87 4.26 9.59
C HIS A 39 0.97 5.41 10.01
N TYR A 40 0.11 5.88 9.12
CA TYR A 40 -0.86 6.93 9.43
C TYR A 40 -1.78 6.54 10.60
N PHE A 41 -2.26 5.29 10.64
CA PHE A 41 -3.06 4.79 11.76
C PHE A 41 -2.31 4.79 13.10
N LYS A 42 -0.99 4.63 13.07
CA LYS A 42 -0.15 4.57 14.27
C LYS A 42 0.31 5.95 14.74
N THR A 43 0.64 6.85 13.82
CA THR A 43 1.32 8.12 14.15
C THR A 43 0.47 9.35 13.87
N GLY A 44 -0.61 9.23 13.11
CA GLY A 44 -1.38 10.37 12.59
C GLY A 44 -0.64 11.21 11.55
N THR A 45 0.51 10.72 11.05
CA THR A 45 1.36 11.45 10.08
C THR A 45 1.60 10.63 8.83
N TYR A 46 1.92 11.28 7.71
CA TYR A 46 2.28 10.57 6.49
C TYR A 46 3.68 9.97 6.56
N LEU A 47 3.81 8.78 5.98
CA LEU A 47 5.11 8.19 5.73
C LEU A 47 5.76 8.95 4.55
N PRO A 48 7.06 9.27 4.61
CA PRO A 48 7.74 9.91 3.49
C PRO A 48 7.59 9.09 2.20
N PRO A 49 7.68 9.75 1.03
CA PRO A 49 7.69 9.03 -0.23
C PRO A 49 8.85 8.04 -0.28
N ILE A 50 8.59 6.86 -0.84
CA ILE A 50 9.60 5.84 -1.09
C ILE A 50 10.68 6.40 -2.05
N SER A 51 11.94 6.03 -1.85
CA SER A 51 13.03 6.49 -2.71
C SER A 51 12.93 5.87 -4.11
N LEU A 52 13.61 6.46 -5.09
CA LEU A 52 13.66 5.87 -6.43
C LEU A 52 14.34 4.50 -6.41
N GLU A 53 15.40 4.36 -5.62
CA GLU A 53 16.16 3.12 -5.44
C GLU A 53 15.28 2.03 -4.85
N GLU A 54 14.52 2.33 -3.81
CA GLU A 54 13.58 1.39 -3.19
C GLU A 54 12.46 0.97 -4.18
N ARG A 55 12.00 1.88 -5.05
CA ARG A 55 11.03 1.54 -6.12
C ARG A 55 11.63 0.61 -7.15
N VAL A 56 12.87 0.87 -7.59
CA VAL A 56 13.58 0.03 -8.55
C VAL A 56 13.81 -1.36 -7.96
N GLU A 57 14.19 -1.44 -6.69
CA GLU A 57 14.41 -2.72 -6.02
C GLU A 57 13.10 -3.51 -5.85
N ALA A 58 12.00 -2.83 -5.50
CA ALA A 58 10.69 -3.48 -5.45
C ALA A 58 10.25 -4.03 -6.82
N ALA A 59 10.49 -3.29 -7.90
CA ALA A 59 10.19 -3.74 -9.26
C ALA A 59 11.06 -4.94 -9.66
N ARG A 60 12.38 -4.90 -9.38
CA ARG A 60 13.31 -6.01 -9.60
C ARG A 60 12.87 -7.27 -8.88
N ARG A 61 12.54 -7.15 -7.59
CA ARG A 61 12.04 -8.26 -6.77
C ARG A 61 10.74 -8.83 -7.34
N HIS A 62 9.81 -7.97 -7.73
CA HIS A 62 8.54 -8.43 -8.31
C HIS A 62 8.74 -9.18 -9.63
N LEU A 63 9.68 -8.72 -10.47
CA LEU A 63 10.08 -9.41 -11.68
C LEU A 63 10.69 -10.78 -11.38
N GLN A 64 11.63 -10.85 -10.43
CA GLN A 64 12.26 -12.12 -10.06
C GLN A 64 11.22 -13.13 -9.55
N MET A 65 10.30 -12.71 -8.68
CA MET A 65 9.20 -13.57 -8.23
C MET A 65 8.32 -14.05 -9.39
N SER A 66 8.13 -13.22 -10.42
CA SER A 66 7.34 -13.59 -11.59
C SER A 66 8.07 -14.62 -12.47
N ILE A 67 9.38 -14.48 -12.63
CA ILE A 67 10.27 -15.45 -13.29
C ILE A 67 10.21 -16.79 -12.55
N ASP A 68 10.48 -16.77 -11.23
CA ASP A 68 10.50 -17.96 -10.39
C ASP A 68 9.16 -18.71 -10.42
N TRP A 69 8.05 -17.97 -10.47
CA TRP A 69 6.71 -18.53 -10.52
C TRP A 69 6.35 -19.11 -11.90
N LYS A 70 6.77 -18.45 -12.98
CA LYS A 70 6.35 -18.83 -14.35
C LYS A 70 7.32 -19.77 -15.05
N GLY A 71 8.56 -19.88 -14.57
CA GLY A 71 9.57 -20.80 -15.10
C GLY A 71 10.24 -20.35 -16.40
N GLU A 72 10.18 -19.05 -16.74
CA GLU A 72 10.97 -18.43 -17.82
C GLU A 72 12.07 -17.54 -17.25
#